data_AF-A0A6B1G1Y3-F1
#
_entry.id   AF-A0A6B1G1Y3-F1
#
_cell.length_a   1.000
_cell.length_b   1.000
_cell.length_c   1.000
_cell.angle_alpha   90.00
_cell.angle_beta   90.00
_cell.angle_gamma   90.00
#
_symmetry.space_group_name_H-M   'P 1'
#
loop_
_entity.id
_entity.type
_entity.pdbx_description
1 polymer ?
#
loop_
_entity_poly.entity_id
_entity_poly.type
_entity_poly.pdbx_seq_one_letter_code
_entity_poly.pdbx_strand_id
1 'polypeptide(L)'
;MDEQRIYTPRNVAWSPRPGWATVRLVGTCADRSLRRGRVVMHSPSDDYHSIPGHDQGLEAERIVIVLAEATHLIEDDLHLVPEGAVVAVGEPLP
;
A
#
# COMPACT_ATOMS: atom_id res chain seq x y z
N MET A 1 26.90 -24.16 -17.11
CA MET A 1 26.76 -23.60 -15.75
C MET A 1 25.38 -22.97 -15.75
N ASP A 2 24.37 -23.79 -15.50
CA ASP A 2 22.97 -23.39 -15.61
C ASP A 2 22.62 -22.37 -14.53
N GLU A 3 22.20 -21.19 -14.96
CA GLU A 3 21.57 -20.18 -14.09
C GLU A 3 20.36 -20.82 -13.41
N GLN A 4 20.51 -21.13 -12.13
CA GLN A 4 19.37 -21.44 -11.27
C GLN A 4 18.48 -20.20 -11.22
N ARG A 5 17.47 -20.16 -12.10
CA ARG A 5 16.30 -19.32 -11.91
C ARG A 5 15.72 -19.70 -10.56
N ILE A 6 15.87 -18.81 -9.58
CA ILE A 6 15.29 -18.95 -8.25
C ILE A 6 13.78 -19.14 -8.46
N TYR A 7 13.31 -20.35 -8.18
CA TYR A 7 11.90 -20.67 -8.17
C TYR A 7 11.29 -19.95 -6.97
N THR A 8 10.64 -18.81 -7.20
CA THR A 8 9.85 -18.14 -6.18
C THR A 8 8.52 -18.88 -6.05
N PRO A 9 8.22 -19.52 -4.91
CA PRO A 9 6.97 -20.26 -4.76
C PRO A 9 5.78 -19.31 -4.89
N ARG A 10 4.81 -19.72 -5.70
CA ARG A 10 3.58 -18.97 -6.06
C ARG A 10 2.66 -18.59 -4.88
N ASN A 11 3.07 -18.95 -3.65
CA ASN A 11 2.33 -18.79 -2.39
C ASN A 11 3.18 -18.12 -1.31
N VAL A 12 4.18 -17.29 -1.65
CA VAL A 12 4.72 -16.35 -0.66
C VAL A 12 3.62 -15.32 -0.41
N ALA A 13 2.86 -15.50 0.67
CA ALA A 13 1.99 -14.46 1.19
C ALA A 13 2.90 -13.30 1.62
N TRP A 14 3.14 -12.35 0.73
CA TRP A 14 3.85 -11.12 1.03
C TRP A 14 2.98 -10.28 1.95
N SER A 15 3.08 -10.55 3.25
CA SER A 15 2.54 -9.65 4.26
C SER A 15 3.50 -8.47 4.42
N PRO A 16 3.02 -7.22 4.34
CA PRO A 16 3.86 -6.07 4.65
C PRO A 16 4.42 -6.22 6.07
N ARG A 17 5.63 -5.70 6.31
CA ARG A 17 6.11 -5.52 7.68
C ARG A 17 5.14 -4.58 8.43
N PRO A 18 5.02 -4.68 9.76
CA PRO A 18 4.26 -3.69 10.53
C PRO A 18 4.68 -2.27 10.15
N GLY A 19 3.71 -1.36 10.00
CA GLY A 19 3.96 0.00 9.53
C GLY A 19 3.77 0.21 8.02
N TRP A 20 3.30 -0.81 7.30
CA TRP A 20 3.19 -0.78 5.84
C TRP A 20 1.82 -1.28 5.36
N ALA A 21 1.40 -0.72 4.23
CA ALA A 21 0.23 -1.15 3.48
C ALA A 21 0.64 -1.56 2.06
N THR A 22 0.03 -2.63 1.56
CA THR A 22 0.04 -2.99 0.15
C THR A 22 -1.11 -2.27 -0.53
N VAL A 23 -0.78 -1.45 -1.53
CA VAL A 23 -1.72 -0.58 -2.23
C VAL A 23 -1.65 -0.85 -3.73
N ARG A 24 -2.80 -1.11 -4.35
CA ARG A 24 -2.93 -1.11 -5.81
C ARG A 24 -3.17 0.31 -6.29
N LEU A 25 -2.34 0.83 -7.19
CA LEU A 25 -2.57 2.17 -7.74
C LEU A 25 -3.71 2.13 -8.76
N VAL A 26 -4.71 2.99 -8.58
CA VAL A 26 -5.94 3.02 -9.40
C VAL A 26 -6.12 4.33 -10.15
N GLY A 27 -5.19 5.27 -10.01
CA GLY A 27 -5.21 6.53 -10.74
C GLY A 27 -4.19 7.54 -10.25
N THR A 28 -4.20 8.70 -10.89
CA THR A 28 -3.36 9.85 -10.56
C THR A 28 -4.18 10.93 -9.86
N CYS A 29 -3.52 11.74 -9.05
CA CYS A 29 -4.10 12.96 -8.52
C CYS A 29 -3.77 14.15 -9.43
N ALA A 30 -4.46 15.27 -9.23
CA ALA A 30 -4.10 16.53 -9.90
C ALA A 30 -2.68 16.99 -9.51
N ASP A 31 -2.31 16.79 -8.24
CA ASP A 31 -0.94 16.96 -7.77
C ASP A 31 -0.11 15.71 -8.11
N ARG A 32 1.03 15.90 -8.79
CA ARG A 32 1.93 14.82 -9.22
C ARG A 32 2.71 14.20 -8.07
N SER A 33 2.81 14.88 -6.92
CA SER A 33 3.39 14.33 -5.70
C SER A 33 2.47 13.31 -5.02
N LEU A 34 1.22 13.17 -5.49
CA LEU A 34 0.21 12.30 -4.91
C LEU A 34 -0.27 11.24 -5.89
N ARG A 35 -0.54 10.04 -5.38
CA ARG A 35 -1.16 8.95 -6.14
C ARG A 35 -2.40 8.43 -5.44
N ARG A 36 -3.37 7.98 -6.24
CA ARG A 36 -4.58 7.36 -5.74
C ARG A 36 -4.43 5.85 -5.80
N GLY A 37 -4.74 5.21 -4.70
CA GLY A 37 -4.65 3.76 -4.56
C GLY A 37 -5.83 3.15 -3.85
N ARG A 38 -5.87 1.82 -3.88
CA ARG A 38 -6.78 0.97 -3.13
C ARG A 38 -5.98 0.06 -2.22
N VAL A 39 -6.34 0.01 -0.95
CA VAL A 39 -5.69 -0.87 0.02
C VAL A 39 -6.01 -2.32 -0.32
N VAL A 40 -4.99 -3.14 -0.43
CA VAL A 40 -5.12 -4.60 -0.61
C VAL A 40 -4.92 -5.31 0.71
N MET A 41 -3.90 -4.89 1.46
CA MET A 41 -3.55 -5.45 2.77
C MET A 41 -2.87 -4.38 3.61
N HIS A 42 -3.12 -4.39 4.91
CA HIS A 42 -2.47 -3.49 5.87
C HIS A 42 -1.94 -4.29 7.05
N SER A 43 -0.67 -4.03 7.39
CA SER A 43 -0.02 -4.54 8.59
C SER A 43 0.22 -3.37 9.54
N PRO A 44 -0.70 -3.10 10.49
CA PRO A 44 -0.57 -1.98 11.42
C PRO A 44 0.72 -2.08 12.24
N SER A 45 1.41 -0.94 12.46
CA SER A 45 2.48 -0.86 13.46
C SER A 45 1.94 -0.85 14.90
N ASP A 46 2.73 -1.24 15.89
CA ASP A 46 2.34 -1.10 17.31
C ASP A 46 2.31 0.37 17.74
N ASP A 47 3.13 1.21 17.09
CA ASP A 47 3.16 2.67 17.22
C ASP A 47 2.14 3.35 16.31
N TYR A 48 1.08 2.65 15.88
CA TYR A 48 0.05 3.18 15.00
C TYR A 48 -0.73 4.30 15.70
N HIS A 49 -0.19 5.50 15.63
CA HIS A 49 -0.91 6.73 15.86
C HIS A 49 -1.74 6.99 14.62
N SER A 50 -3.06 7.00 14.82
CA SER A 50 -4.13 7.25 13.87
C SER A 50 -3.67 8.00 12.62
N ILE A 51 -3.96 7.47 11.43
CA ILE A 51 -3.81 8.24 10.19
C ILE A 51 -4.67 9.50 10.36
N PRO A 52 -4.14 10.71 10.08
CA PRO A 52 -4.89 11.94 10.29
C PRO A 52 -6.28 11.88 9.64
N GLY A 53 -7.33 11.90 10.46
CA GLY A 53 -8.73 11.82 10.01
C GLY A 53 -9.30 10.41 9.85
N HIS A 54 -8.59 9.34 10.26
CA HIS A 54 -9.10 7.98 10.26
C HIS A 54 -8.66 7.22 11.53
N ASP A 55 -9.62 6.96 12.41
CA ASP A 55 -9.42 6.22 13.67
C ASP A 55 -9.46 4.70 13.48
N GLN A 56 -9.93 4.25 12.33
CA GLN A 56 -9.91 2.85 11.91
C GLN A 56 -8.64 2.62 11.05
N GLY A 57 -8.06 1.43 11.12
CA GLY A 57 -6.89 1.07 10.31
C GLY A 57 -7.15 1.19 8.80
N LEU A 58 -6.14 0.91 7.98
CA LEU A 58 -6.33 0.86 6.52
C LEU A 58 -7.01 -0.46 6.15
N GLU A 59 -8.33 -0.49 6.23
CA GLU A 59 -9.12 -1.65 5.83
C GLU A 59 -8.91 -1.97 4.34
N ALA A 60 -8.99 -3.25 3.99
CA ALA A 60 -8.95 -3.67 2.60
C ALA A 60 -10.06 -2.98 1.79
N GLU A 61 -9.78 -2.76 0.50
CA GLU A 61 -10.67 -2.13 -0.48
C GLU A 61 -10.91 -0.62 -0.28
N ARG A 62 -10.44 -0.01 0.82
CA ARG A 62 -10.47 1.43 1.05
C ARG A 62 -9.66 2.18 0.00
N ILE A 63 -10.14 3.37 -0.37
CA ILE A 63 -9.40 4.28 -1.25
C ILE A 63 -8.44 5.11 -0.39
N VAL A 64 -7.21 5.25 -0.85
CA VAL A 64 -6.18 6.06 -0.18
C VAL A 64 -5.53 7.02 -1.15
N ILE A 65 -5.09 8.17 -0.63
CA ILE A 65 -4.15 9.07 -1.29
C ILE A 65 -2.80 8.91 -0.61
N VAL A 66 -1.76 8.69 -1.40
CA VAL A 66 -0.41 8.39 -0.91
C VAL A 66 0.63 9.29 -1.58
N LEU A 67 1.74 9.52 -0.90
CA LEU A 67 2.90 10.20 -1.49
C LEU A 67 3.49 9.34 -2.62
N ALA A 68 3.64 9.92 -3.80
CA ALA A 68 4.17 9.24 -4.98
C ALA A 68 5.59 8.71 -4.77
N GLU A 69 6.44 9.48 -4.07
CA GLU A 69 7.83 9.11 -3.80
C GLU A 69 7.99 7.94 -2.83
N ALA A 70 6.99 7.70 -1.98
CA ALA A 70 7.03 6.65 -0.96
C ALA A 70 6.38 5.33 -1.42
N THR A 71 6.04 5.21 -2.70
CA THR A 71 5.40 4.02 -3.27
C THR A 71 6.44 3.12 -3.93
N HIS A 72 6.60 1.91 -3.39
CA HIS A 72 7.60 0.94 -3.85
C HIS A 72 6.92 -0.21 -4.59
N LEU A 73 7.16 -0.34 -5.90
CA LEU A 73 6.59 -1.42 -6.70
C LEU A 73 7.08 -2.79 -6.19
N ILE A 74 6.15 -3.71 -5.94
CA ILE A 74 6.44 -5.09 -5.51
C ILE A 74 6.22 -6.06 -6.67
N GLU A 75 5.00 -6.05 -7.22
CA GLU A 75 4.52 -7.00 -8.22
C GLU A 75 3.36 -6.36 -9.00
N ASP A 76 3.39 -6.46 -10.33
CA ASP A 76 2.39 -5.91 -11.25
C ASP A 76 2.03 -4.44 -10.97
N ASP A 77 0.89 -4.21 -10.30
CA ASP A 77 0.36 -2.90 -9.91
C ASP A 77 0.33 -2.66 -8.39
N LEU A 78 0.88 -3.61 -7.62
CA LEU A 78 0.94 -3.58 -6.16
C LEU A 78 2.19 -2.84 -5.68
N HIS A 79 1.96 -1.90 -4.77
CA HIS A 79 2.99 -1.05 -4.19
C HIS A 79 2.99 -1.19 -2.67
N LEU A 80 4.17 -1.30 -2.08
CA LEU A 80 4.36 -1.08 -0.64
C LEU A 80 4.37 0.42 -0.36
N VAL A 81 3.58 0.82 0.63
CA VAL A 81 3.47 2.20 1.09
C VAL A 81 3.61 2.21 2.61
N PRO A 82 4.52 3.00 3.19
CA PRO A 82 4.57 3.15 4.64
C PRO A 82 3.34 3.92 5.12
N GLU A 83 2.83 3.59 6.30
CA GLU A 83 1.64 4.23 6.89
C GLU A 83 1.73 5.75 6.91
N GLY A 84 2.90 6.28 7.31
CA GLY A 84 3.14 7.72 7.37
C GLY A 84 3.14 8.44 6.02
N ALA A 85 3.12 7.71 4.90
CA ALA A 85 2.98 8.28 3.56
C ALA A 85 1.53 8.26 3.05
N VAL A 86 0.58 7.73 3.82
CA VAL A 86 -0.84 7.84 3.53
C VAL A 86 -1.34 9.19 4.05
N VAL A 87 -1.77 10.05 3.14
CA VAL A 87 -2.15 11.43 3.45
C VAL A 87 -3.66 11.63 3.56
N ALA A 88 -4.46 10.72 3.01
CA ALA A 88 -5.91 10.72 3.15
C ALA A 88 -6.48 9.31 2.94
N VAL A 89 -7.58 9.02 3.64
CA VAL A 89 -8.39 7.81 3.47
C VAL A 89 -9.78 8.23 3.02
N GLY A 90 -10.30 7.56 1.99
CA GLY A 90 -11.64 7.76 1.45
C GLY A 90 -12.53 6.55 1.65
N GLU A 91 -13.82 6.76 1.43
CA GLU A 91 -14.81 5.68 1.41
C GLU A 91 -14.60 4.76 0.19
N PRO A 92 -14.93 3.47 0.32
CA PRO A 92 -15.01 2.58 -0.84
C PRO A 92 -16.02 3.15 -1.85
N LEU A 93 -15.70 3.05 -3.14
CA LEU A 93 -16.64 3.45 -4.19
C LEU A 93 -17.80 2.44 -4.22
N PRO A 94 -19.05 2.91 -4.40
CA PRO A 94 -20.22 2.04 -4.53
C PRO A 94 -20.20 1.18 -5.80
#